data_AF-A0A522EA21-F1
#
_entry.id   AF-A0A522EA21-F1
#
_cell.length_a   1.000
_cell.length_b   1.000
_cell.length_c   1.000
_cell.angle_alpha   90.00
_cell.angle_beta   90.00
_cell.angle_gamma   90.00
#
_symmetry.space_group_name_H-M   'P 1'
#
loop_
_entity.id
_entity.type
_entity.pdbx_description
1 polymer ?
#
loop_
_entity_poly.entity_id
_entity_poly.type
_entity_poly.pdbx_seq_one_letter_code
_entity_poly.pdbx_strand_id
1 'polypeptide(L)'
;MFKFFQRESKTILGAATVVGILSFASRLFGLVRDRILAGTFGAGDVLDVYYAAFKIPDLLFHLIVVGALSASFIPLFLSHYREVSGKDRAWT
;
A
#
# COMPACT_ATOMS: atom_id res chain seq x y z
N MET A 1 2.97 1.39 24.05
CA MET A 1 1.60 1.62 23.54
C MET A 1 1.34 1.02 22.14
N PHE A 2 2.36 0.66 21.35
CA PHE A 2 2.21 0.10 19.98
C PHE A 2 2.29 -1.44 19.87
N LYS A 3 1.98 -2.20 20.95
CA LYS A 3 2.11 -3.67 20.94
C LYS A 3 1.17 -4.39 19.95
N PHE A 4 0.17 -3.70 19.41
CA PHE A 4 -0.78 -4.25 18.44
C PHE A 4 -0.15 -4.47 17.05
N PHE A 5 0.80 -3.62 16.64
CA PHE A 5 1.44 -3.69 15.32
C PHE A 5 2.58 -4.72 15.25
N GLN A 6 3.02 -5.25 16.40
CA GLN A 6 4.07 -6.28 16.48
C GLN A 6 3.53 -7.72 16.50
N ARG A 7 2.20 -7.91 16.36
CA ARG A 7 1.64 -9.26 16.21
C ARG A 7 1.78 -9.71 14.77
N GLU A 8 2.69 -10.64 14.53
CA GLU A 8 2.74 -11.34 13.25
C GLU A 8 1.44 -12.12 13.01
N SER A 9 0.85 -11.91 11.83
CA SER A 9 -0.34 -12.64 11.39
C SER A 9 0.06 -14.09 11.09
N LYS A 10 -0.35 -15.03 11.95
CA LYS A 10 -0.05 -16.46 11.80
C LYS A 10 -0.78 -17.11 10.61
N THR A 11 -1.75 -16.43 10.01
CA THR A 11 -2.56 -16.94 8.89
C THR A 11 -2.67 -15.91 7.77
N ILE A 12 -2.75 -16.39 6.53
CA ILE A 12 -2.94 -15.56 5.33
C ILE A 12 -4.24 -14.76 5.45
N LEU A 13 -5.31 -15.36 5.97
CA LEU A 13 -6.59 -14.68 6.19
C LEU A 13 -6.47 -13.52 7.19
N GLY A 14 -5.69 -13.69 8.26
CA GLY A 14 -5.44 -12.62 9.23
C GLY A 14 -4.73 -11.43 8.58
N ALA A 15 -3.68 -11.70 7.81
CA ALA A 15 -2.94 -10.67 7.09
C ALA A 15 -3.82 -9.96 6.04
N ALA A 16 -4.57 -10.72 5.24
CA ALA A 16 -5.48 -10.18 4.24
C ALA A 16 -6.58 -9.30 4.84
N THR A 17 -7.11 -9.69 6.00
CA THR A 17 -8.14 -8.91 6.71
C THR A 17 -7.59 -7.57 7.19
N VAL A 18 -6.38 -7.55 7.77
CA VAL A 18 -5.74 -6.31 8.21
C VAL A 18 -5.48 -5.38 7.03
N VAL A 19 -4.90 -5.89 5.94
CA VAL A 19 -4.66 -5.10 4.72
C VAL A 19 -5.98 -4.60 4.12
N GLY A 20 -7.01 -5.43 4.10
CA GLY A 20 -8.33 -5.07 3.59
C GLY A 20 -8.98 -3.95 4.40
N ILE A 21 -8.95 -4.02 5.73
CA ILE A 21 -9.48 -2.98 6.61
C ILE A 21 -8.71 -1.66 6.43
N LEU A 22 -7.38 -1.72 6.39
CA LEU A 22 -6.55 -0.53 6.19
C LEU A 22 -6.80 0.09 4.80
N SER A 23 -6.96 -0.74 3.78
CA SER A 23 -7.28 -0.29 2.41
C SER A 23 -8.66 0.36 2.34
N PHE A 24 -9.65 -0.21 3.02
CA PHE A 24 -11.00 0.36 3.11
C PHE A 24 -10.98 1.70 3.85
N ALA A 25 -10.29 1.77 4.99
CA ALA A 25 -10.13 3.02 5.72
C ALA A 25 -9.46 4.10 4.88
N SER A 26 -8.40 3.77 4.13
CA SER A 26 -7.75 4.70 3.19
C SER A 26 -8.72 5.26 2.15
N ARG A 27 -9.60 4.42 1.59
CA ARG A 27 -10.64 4.87 0.65
C ARG A 27 -11.65 5.82 1.29
N LEU A 28 -12.04 5.58 2.55
CA LEU A 28 -12.91 6.50 3.28
C LEU A 28 -12.26 7.87 3.46
N PHE A 29 -10.96 7.93 3.79
CA PHE A 29 -10.23 9.20 3.84
C PHE A 29 -10.15 9.89 2.48
N GLY A 30 -10.00 9.13 1.40
CA GLY A 30 -10.08 9.63 0.02
C GLY A 30 -11.43 10.30 -0.26
N LEU A 31 -12.54 9.66 0.14
CA LEU A 31 -13.89 10.23 -0.02
C LEU A 31 -14.07 11.53 0.78
N VAL A 32 -13.54 11.60 2.00
CA VAL A 32 -13.57 12.82 2.80
C VAL A 32 -12.79 13.93 2.11
N ARG A 33 -11.59 13.65 1.60
CA ARG A 33 -10.79 14.60 0.81
C ARG A 33 -11.58 15.09 -0.40
N ASP A 34 -12.17 14.19 -1.17
CA ASP A 34 -12.91 14.55 -2.38
C ASP A 34 -14.13 15.42 -2.06
N ARG A 35 -14.81 15.16 -0.93
CA ARG A 35 -15.93 15.99 -0.47
C ARG A 35 -15.49 17.39 -0.02
N ILE A 36 -14.34 17.50 0.64
CA ILE A 36 -13.75 18.80 0.99
C ILE A 36 -13.41 19.58 -0.28
N LEU A 37 -12.72 18.94 -1.24
CA LEU A 37 -12.31 19.58 -2.50
C LEU A 37 -13.52 20.03 -3.33
N ALA A 38 -14.54 19.18 -3.49
CA ALA A 38 -15.75 19.54 -4.19
C ALA A 38 -16.53 20.66 -3.47
N GLY A 39 -16.50 20.68 -2.13
CA GLY A 39 -17.13 21.74 -1.34
C GLY A 39 -16.40 23.09 -1.44
N THR A 40 -15.08 23.10 -1.57
CA THR A 40 -14.27 24.33 -1.64
C THR A 40 -14.14 24.90 -3.04
N PHE A 41 -13.98 24.04 -4.05
CA PHE A 41 -13.74 24.46 -5.44
C PHE A 41 -14.98 24.34 -6.34
N GLY A 42 -16.02 23.63 -5.88
CA GLY A 42 -17.15 23.26 -6.72
C GLY A 42 -16.79 22.18 -7.74
N ALA A 43 -17.79 21.68 -8.45
CA ALA A 43 -17.55 20.86 -9.64
C ALA A 43 -17.19 21.79 -10.81
N GLY A 44 -15.92 21.86 -11.18
CA GLY A 44 -15.44 22.72 -12.26
C GLY A 44 -13.98 22.47 -12.62
N ASP A 45 -13.50 23.20 -13.64
CA ASP A 45 -12.23 22.94 -14.33
C ASP A 45 -11.00 22.84 -13.41
N VAL A 46 -10.98 23.62 -12.32
CA VAL A 46 -9.86 23.60 -11.35
C VAL A 46 -9.72 22.24 -10.68
N LEU A 47 -10.84 21.63 -10.28
CA LEU A 47 -10.84 20.32 -9.62
C LEU A 47 -10.49 19.20 -10.62
N ASP A 48 -10.95 19.33 -11.87
CA ASP A 48 -10.63 18.38 -12.93
C ASP A 48 -9.13 18.39 -13.28
N VAL A 49 -8.52 19.58 -13.35
CA VAL A 49 -7.07 19.72 -13.55
C VAL A 49 -6.30 19.13 -12.38
N TYR A 50 -6.75 19.38 -11.14
CA TYR A 50 -6.14 18.76 -9.95
C TYR A 50 -6.14 17.23 -10.07
N TYR A 51 -7.28 16.61 -10.38
CA TYR A 51 -7.35 15.16 -10.54
C TYR A 51 -6.54 14.66 -11.73
N ALA A 52 -6.53 15.38 -12.86
CA ALA A 52 -5.76 15.01 -14.03
C ALA A 52 -4.24 15.00 -13.76
N ALA A 53 -3.74 15.93 -12.94
CA ALA A 53 -2.32 16.04 -12.61
C ALA A 53 -1.77 14.78 -11.92
N PHE A 54 -2.60 14.08 -11.14
CA PHE A 54 -2.19 12.84 -10.46
C PHE A 54 -2.32 11.58 -11.32
N LYS A 55 -3.07 11.62 -12.44
CA LYS A 55 -3.31 10.41 -13.26
C LYS A 55 -2.02 9.80 -13.81
N ILE A 56 -1.12 10.61 -14.37
CA ILE A 56 0.12 10.11 -14.99
C ILE A 56 1.07 9.54 -13.92
N PRO A 57 1.40 10.26 -12.84
CA PRO A 57 2.23 9.71 -11.78
C PRO A 57 1.63 8.46 -11.15
N ASP A 58 0.33 8.46 -10.85
CA ASP A 58 -0.34 7.32 -10.23
C ASP A 58 -0.32 6.10 -11.14
N LEU A 59 -0.54 6.27 -12.44
CA LEU A 59 -0.46 5.19 -13.42
C LEU A 59 0.93 4.54 -13.41
N LEU A 60 1.98 5.36 -13.46
CA LEU A 60 3.36 4.87 -13.44
C LEU A 60 3.69 4.15 -12.13
N PHE A 61 3.26 4.70 -10.99
CA PHE A 61 3.46 4.08 -9.69
C PHE A 61 2.75 2.71 -9.60
N HIS A 62 1.49 2.62 -10.04
CA HIS A 62 0.76 1.37 -10.03
C HIS A 62 1.38 0.32 -10.95
N LEU A 63 1.78 0.71 -12.17
CA LEU A 63 2.37 -0.22 -13.13
C LEU A 63 3.73 -0.74 -12.66
N ILE A 64 4.61 0.18 -12.25
CA ILE A 64 6.00 -0.13 -11.97
C ILE A 64 6.14 -0.68 -10.55
N VAL A 65 5.66 0.03 -9.53
CA VAL A 65 5.91 -0.33 -8.12
C VAL A 65 4.98 -1.43 -7.67
N VAL A 66 3.67 -1.24 -7.84
CA VAL A 66 2.67 -2.21 -7.38
C VAL A 66 2.63 -3.44 -8.29
N GLY A 67 2.80 -3.26 -9.61
CA GLY A 67 2.85 -4.34 -10.58
C GLY A 67 4.21 -5.02 -10.68
N ALA A 68 5.10 -4.45 -11.50
CA ALA A 68 6.34 -5.10 -11.92
C ALA A 68 7.33 -5.36 -10.77
N LEU A 69 7.54 -4.35 -9.91
CA LEU A 69 8.50 -4.41 -8.82
C LEU A 69 7.99 -5.36 -7.73
N SER A 70 6.74 -5.23 -7.28
CA SER A 70 6.22 -6.10 -6.21
C SER A 70 6.20 -7.59 -6.62
N ALA A 71 5.86 -7.90 -7.88
CA ALA A 71 5.83 -9.28 -8.36
C ALA A 71 7.22 -9.93 -8.43
N SER A 72 8.26 -9.17 -8.74
CA SER A 72 9.64 -9.68 -8.89
C SER A 72 10.48 -9.52 -7.62
N PHE A 73 10.40 -8.37 -6.96
CA PHE A 73 11.20 -8.01 -5.80
C PHE A 73 10.80 -8.76 -4.54
N ILE A 74 9.50 -8.93 -4.25
CA ILE A 74 9.05 -9.59 -3.01
C ILE A 74 9.57 -11.04 -2.93
N PRO A 75 9.43 -11.89 -3.98
CA PRO A 75 9.97 -13.25 -3.95
C PRO A 75 11.49 -13.27 -3.82
N LEU A 76 12.21 -12.42 -4.55
CA LEU A 76 13.68 -12.34 -4.52
C LEU A 76 14.20 -11.91 -3.14
N PHE A 77 13.56 -10.92 -2.54
CA PHE A 77 13.90 -10.46 -1.19
C PHE A 77 13.64 -11.56 -0.17
N LEU A 78 12.49 -12.23 -0.24
CA LEU A 78 12.16 -13.34 0.66
C LEU A 78 13.12 -14.52 0.51
N SER A 79 13.58 -14.84 -0.71
CA SER A 79 14.57 -15.90 -0.91
C SER A 79 15.92 -15.53 -0.29
N HIS A 80 16.39 -14.30 -0.53
CA HIS A 80 17.67 -13.84 0.03
C HIS A 80 17.61 -13.76 1.56
N TYR A 81 16.53 -13.22 2.12
CA TYR A 81 16.35 -13.09 3.56
C TYR A 81 16.33 -14.45 4.29
N ARG A 82 15.70 -15.47 3.68
CA ARG A 82 15.72 -16.84 4.23
C ARG A 82 17.11 -17.46 4.19
N GLU A 83 17.89 -17.22 3.14
CA GLU A 83 19.25 -17.73 3.02
C GLU A 83 20.16 -17.15 4.11
N VAL A 84 20.09 -15.84 4.33
CA VAL A 84 20.86 -15.15 5.39
C VAL A 84 20.40 -15.60 6.79
N SER A 85 19.09 -15.62 7.04
CA SER A 85 18.54 -16.05 8.35
C SER A 85 18.79 -17.54 8.63
N GLY A 86 18.88 -18.36 7.58
CA GLY A 86 19.25 -19.77 7.67
C GLY A 86 20.72 -19.96 8.03
N LYS A 87 21.61 -19.10 7.53
CA LYS A 87 23.03 -19.07 7.94
C LYS A 87 23.19 -18.72 9.41
N ASP A 88 22.49 -17.72 9.93
CA ASP A 88 22.59 -17.38 11.37
C ASP A 88 22.04 -18.49 12.29
N ARG A 89 21.09 -19.31 11.82
CA ARG A 89 20.55 -20.45 12.58
C ARG A 89 21.32 -21.77 12.41
N ALA A 90 22.14 -21.90 11.37
CA ALA A 90 22.92 -23.12 11.11
C ALA A 90 24.17 -23.22 12.00
N TRP A 91 24.54 -22.14 12.70
CA TRP A 91 25.72 -22.07 13.58
C TRP A 91 25.33 -21.96 15.08
N THR A 92 24.12 -22.36 15.45
CA THR A 92 23.69 -22.58 16.86
C THR A 92 23.19 -24.00 17.04
#